data_AF-A0A830G3A6-F1
#
_entry.id   AF-A0A830G3A6-F1
#
_cell.length_a   1.000
_cell.length_b   1.000
_cell.length_c   1.000
_cell.angle_alpha   90.00
_cell.angle_beta   90.00
_cell.angle_gamma   90.00
#
_symmetry.space_group_name_H-M   'P 1'
#
loop_
_entity.id
_entity.type
_entity.pdbx_description
1 polymer ?
#
loop_
_entity_poly.entity_id
_entity_poly.type
_entity_poly.pdbx_seq_one_letter_code
_entity_poly.pdbx_strand_id
1 'polypeptide(L)' 'MGEEKVSDGMREKVVAFLAEWQMGAILLLGSAIVGFVFGAVVGTMWSGFLGLVIFFISAILAFSLFSYLLYGR' A
#
# COMPACT_ATOMS: atom_id res chain seq x y z
N MET A 1 7.79 33.91 -21.08
CA MET A 1 6.42 33.36 -21.21
C MET A 1 6.39 31.89 -21.69
N GLY A 2 7.37 31.41 -22.48
CA GLY A 2 7.47 29.98 -22.84
C GLY A 2 8.13 29.09 -21.76
N GLU A 3 9.19 29.56 -21.11
CA GLU A 3 9.91 28.80 -20.08
C GLU A 3 9.10 28.59 -18.79
N GLU A 4 8.29 29.58 -18.40
CA GLU A 4 7.40 29.50 -17.24
C GLU A 4 6.34 28.40 -17.42
N LYS A 5 5.71 28.32 -18.59
CA LYS A 5 4.74 27.26 -18.93
C LYS A 5 5.36 25.86 -18.95
N VAL A 6 6.64 25.75 -19.34
CA VAL A 6 7.38 24.48 -19.32
C VAL A 6 7.70 24.06 -17.88
N SER A 7 8.07 25.01 -17.01
CA SER A 7 8.29 24.76 -15.59
C SER A 7 7.02 24.30 -14.88
N ASP A 8 5.90 24.96 -15.15
CA ASP A 8 4.60 24.61 -14.58
C ASP A 8 4.14 23.23 -15.04
N GLY A 9 4.24 22.93 -16.34
CA GLY A 9 3.91 21.61 -16.87
C GLY A 9 4.83 20.49 -16.36
N MET A 10 6.06 20.80 -15.98
CA MET A 10 6.95 19.82 -15.32
C MET A 10 6.53 19.59 -13.87
N ARG A 11 6.21 20.65 -13.12
CA ARG A 11 5.74 20.56 -11.74
C ARG A 11 4.49 19.69 -11.63
N GLU A 12 3.51 19.90 -12.50
CA GLU A 12 2.28 19.11 -12.53
C GLU A 12 2.54 17.62 -12.73
N LYS A 13 3.43 17.25 -13.66
CA LYS A 13 3.82 15.85 -13.91
C LYS A 13 4.50 15.21 -12.70
N VAL A 14 5.39 15.95 -12.04
CA VAL A 14 6.07 15.46 -10.83
C VAL A 14 5.08 15.23 -9.70
N VAL A 15 4.14 16.16 -9.49
CA VAL A 15 3.10 16.01 -8.47
C VAL A 15 2.20 14.81 -8.77
N ALA A 16 1.78 14.64 -10.02
CA ALA A 16 0.96 13.50 -10.43
C ALA A 16 1.68 12.16 -10.18
N PHE A 17 2.96 12.07 -10.55
CA PHE A 17 3.77 10.89 -10.28
C PHE A 17 3.92 10.60 -8.78
N LEU A 18 4.18 11.63 -7.97
CA LEU A 18 4.29 11.46 -6.52
C LEU A 18 2.98 11.00 -5.90
N ALA A 19 1.83 11.53 -6.36
CA ALA A 19 0.53 11.13 -5.86
C ALA A 19 0.23 9.65 -6.17
N GLU A 20 0.54 9.20 -7.39
CA GLU A 20 0.36 7.80 -7.79
C GLU A 20 1.30 6.86 -7.00
N TRP A 21 2.54 7.27 -6.79
CA TRP A 21 3.50 6.52 -5.98
C TRP A 21 3.05 6.44 -4.51
N GLN A 22 2.59 7.55 -3.93
CA GLN A 22 2.09 7.60 -2.55
C GLN A 22 0.89 6.67 -2.34
N MET A 23 -0.03 6.63 -3.31
CA MET A 23 -1.15 5.68 -3.30
C MET A 23 -0.66 4.23 -3.27
N GLY A 24 0.31 3.88 -4.12
CA GLY A 24 0.91 2.54 -4.12
C GLY A 24 1.62 2.20 -2.81
N ALA A 25 2.36 3.16 -2.24
CA ALA A 25 3.05 3.00 -0.96
C ALA A 25 2.07 2.79 0.20
N ILE A 26 0.99 3.58 0.26
CA ILE A 26 -0.05 3.44 1.28
C ILE A 26 -0.75 2.07 1.16
N LEU A 27 -1.04 1.63 -0.06
CA LEU A 27 -1.64 0.32 -0.30
C LEU A 27 -0.77 -0.82 0.25
N LEU A 28 0.53 -0.78 -0.04
CA LEU A 28 1.46 -1.83 0.37
C LEU A 28 1.75 -1.80 1.88
N LEU A 29 1.93 -0.61 2.46
CA LEU A 29 2.15 -0.46 3.90
C LEU A 29 0.88 -0.80 4.69
N GLY A 30 -0.28 -0.34 4.23
CA GLY A 30 -1.56 -0.63 4.85
C GLY A 30 -1.86 -2.13 4.90
N SER A 31 -1.63 -2.85 3.80
CA SER A 31 -1.80 -4.30 3.77
C SER A 31 -0.80 -5.04 4.65
N ALA A 32 0.46 -4.59 4.71
CA ALA A 32 1.47 -5.14 5.60
C ALA A 32 1.13 -4.93 7.08
N ILE A 33 0.56 -3.78 7.45
CA ILE A 33 0.10 -3.51 8.83
C ILE A 33 -1.02 -4.48 9.21
N VAL A 34 -2.00 -4.70 8.34
CA VAL A 34 -3.07 -5.68 8.58
C VAL A 34 -2.47 -7.06 8.76
N GLY A 35 -1.58 -7.48 7.85
CA GLY A 35 -0.81 -8.71 7.97
C GLY A 35 -0.14 -8.86 9.33
N PHE A 36 0.56 -7.81 9.75
CA PHE A 36 1.31 -7.81 11.01
C PHE A 36 0.40 -7.97 12.22
N VAL A 37 -0.72 -7.25 12.28
CA VAL A 37 -1.66 -7.35 13.40
C VAL A 37 -2.20 -8.77 13.54
N PHE A 38 -2.71 -9.36 12.45
CA PHE A 38 -3.26 -10.72 12.50
C PHE A 38 -2.17 -11.77 12.75
N GLY A 39 -1.01 -11.65 12.08
CA GLY A 39 0.11 -12.54 12.27
C GLY A 39 0.67 -12.51 13.69
N ALA A 40 0.75 -11.33 14.31
CA ALA A 40 1.18 -11.19 15.71
C ALA A 40 0.19 -11.84 16.67
N VAL A 41 -1.12 -11.60 16.51
CA VAL A 41 -2.16 -12.22 17.35
C VAL A 41 -2.07 -13.75 17.29
N VAL A 42 -2.07 -14.32 16.08
CA VAL A 42 -1.98 -15.78 15.88
C VAL A 42 -0.63 -16.33 16.38
N GLY A 43 0.46 -15.61 16.08
CA GLY A 43 1.81 -16.01 16.47
C GLY A 43 1.98 -16.12 17.99
N THR A 44 1.33 -15.23 18.74
CA THR A 44 1.36 -15.21 20.20
C THR A 44 0.45 -16.28 20.82
N MET A 45 -0.67 -16.61 20.17
CA MET A 45 -1.66 -17.57 20.69
C MET A 45 -1.32 -19.04 20.39
N TRP A 46 -0.70 -19.32 19.24
CA TRP A 46 -0.45 -20.70 18.80
C TRP A 46 1.04 -21.00 18.57
N SER A 47 1.66 -20.40 17.55
CA SER A 47 3.09 -20.54 17.29
C SER A 47 3.58 -19.50 16.29
N GLY A 48 4.87 -19.14 16.37
CA GLY A 48 5.48 -18.17 15.47
C GLY A 48 5.39 -18.53 13.98
N PHE A 49 5.51 -19.83 13.63
CA PHE A 49 5.36 -20.28 12.25
C PHE A 49 3.94 -20.01 11.71
N LEU A 50 2.91 -20.33 12.51
CA LEU A 50 1.52 -20.08 12.14
C LEU A 50 1.22 -18.59 12.04
N GLY A 51 1.82 -17.78 12.91
CA GLY A 51 1.78 -16.32 12.83
C GLY A 51 2.35 -15.78 11.52
N LEU A 52 3.51 -16.30 11.07
CA LEU A 52 4.11 -15.93 9.78
C LEU A 52 3.20 -16.30 8.60
N VAL A 53 2.60 -17.50 8.62
CA VAL A 53 1.66 -17.92 7.57
C VAL A 53 0.44 -16.98 7.53
N ILE A 54 -0.14 -16.68 8.69
CA ILE A 54 -1.29 -15.77 8.77
C ILE A 54 -0.93 -14.36 8.35
N PHE A 55 0.28 -13.87 8.66
CA PHE A 55 0.77 -12.58 8.19
C PHE A 55 0.65 -12.46 6.67
N PHE A 56 1.19 -13.42 5.91
CA PHE A 56 1.16 -13.37 4.45
C PHE A 56 -0.27 -13.48 3.91
N ILE A 57 -1.08 -14.40 4.44
CA ILE A 57 -2.46 -14.59 3.98
C ILE A 57 -3.28 -13.30 4.18
N SER A 58 -3.24 -12.74 5.39
CA SER A 58 -4.01 -11.55 5.72
C SER A 58 -3.49 -10.29 5.01
N ALA A 59 -2.17 -10.15 4.80
CA ALA A 59 -1.61 -9.08 3.99
C ALA A 59 -2.06 -9.17 2.52
N ILE A 60 -2.05 -10.36 1.90
CA ILE A 60 -2.49 -10.55 0.51
C ILE A 60 -3.99 -10.25 0.36
N LEU A 61 -4.81 -10.70 1.30
CA LEU A 61 -6.24 -10.42 1.31
C LEU A 61 -6.53 -8.92 1.48
N ALA A 62 -5.83 -8.26 2.42
CA ALA A 62 -5.95 -6.83 2.64
C ALA A 62 -5.49 -6.03 1.41
N PHE A 63 -4.37 -6.42 0.80
CA PHE A 63 -3.88 -5.80 -0.44
C PHE A 63 -4.92 -5.93 -1.56
N SER A 64 -5.49 -7.13 -1.75
CA SER A 64 -6.50 -7.36 -2.78
C SER A 64 -7.76 -6.51 -2.54
N LEU A 65 -8.22 -6.46 -1.30
CA LEU A 65 -9.39 -5.66 -0.91
C LEU A 65 -9.14 -4.15 -1.10
N PHE A 66 -8.02 -3.64 -0.59
CA PHE A 66 -7.67 -2.22 -0.72
C PHE A 66 -7.41 -1.83 -2.17
N SER A 67 -6.74 -2.69 -2.94
CA SER A 67 -6.51 -2.49 -4.36
C SER A 67 -7.84 -2.38 -5.12
N TYR A 68 -8.79 -3.28 -4.85
CA TYR A 68 -10.13 -3.21 -5.42
C TYR A 68 -10.85 -1.91 -5.04
N LEU A 69 -10.76 -1.48 -3.78
CA LEU A 69 -11.43 -0.25 -3.32
C LEU A 69 -10.84 1.04 -3.92
N LEU A 70 -9.52 1.06 -4.19
CA LEU A 70 -8.80 2.23 -4.68
C LEU A 70 -8.75 2.30 -6.21
N TYR A 71 -8.61 1.17 -6.90
CA TYR A 71 -8.38 1.10 -8.34
C TYR A 71 -9.49 0.36 -9.12
N GLY A 72 -10.27 -0.49 -8.47
CA GLY A 72 -11.29 -1.33 -9.10
C GLY A 72 -12.70 -0.73 -9.10
N ARG A 73 -12.84 0.54 -8.70
CA ARG A 73 -14.11 1.28 -8.69
C ARG A 73 -14.29 2.08 -9.99
#